data_AF-A0A258ZQQ9-F1
#
_entry.id   AF-A0A258ZQQ9-F1
#
_cell.length_a   1.000
_cell.length_b   1.000
_cell.length_c   1.000
_cell.angle_alpha   90.00
_cell.angle_beta   90.00
_cell.angle_gamma   90.00
#
_symmetry.space_group_name_H-M   'P 1'
#
loop_
_entity.id
_entity.type
_entity.pdbx_description
1 polymer ?
#
loop_
_entity_poly.entity_id
_entity_poly.type
_entity_poly.pdbx_seq_one_letter_code
_entity_poly.pdbx_strand_id
1 'polypeptide(L)'
;MAMTDAQKAARAIECLLAPLSAQMRTAVEAWLARLAHERRLSAKTQEAYARDLALVLNRLALHLGGAPTLADLAALTPADVRAVIAGRKAEGVAPRTLVRLLAAARSFARHLEREGQGAVGALTAV
;
A
#
# COMPACT_ATOMS: atom_id res chain seq x y z
N MET A 1 -16.90 4.47 27.65
CA MET A 1 -15.48 4.90 27.56
C MET A 1 -15.18 5.16 26.09
N ALA A 2 -14.74 6.37 25.73
CA ALA A 2 -14.47 6.70 24.33
C ALA A 2 -13.19 5.99 23.83
N MET A 3 -13.19 5.50 22.59
CA MET A 3 -12.02 4.87 21.98
C MET A 3 -10.87 5.88 21.83
N THR A 4 -9.65 5.46 22.15
CA THR A 4 -8.43 6.23 21.93
C THR A 4 -8.13 6.38 20.44
N ASP A 5 -7.30 7.35 20.06
CA ASP A 5 -6.91 7.53 18.66
C ASP A 5 -6.14 6.32 18.09
N ALA A 6 -5.39 5.61 18.93
CA ALA A 6 -4.73 4.36 18.56
C ALA A 6 -5.74 3.25 18.25
N GLN A 7 -6.78 3.11 19.08
CA GLN A 7 -7.85 2.12 18.86
C GLN A 7 -8.65 2.43 17.60
N LYS A 8 -8.97 3.70 17.36
CA LYS A 8 -9.65 4.14 16.12
C LYS A 8 -8.81 3.85 14.88
N ALA A 9 -7.51 4.16 14.92
CA ALA A 9 -6.60 3.89 13.82
C ALA A 9 -6.46 2.39 13.54
N ALA A 10 -6.29 1.56 14.58
CA ALA A 10 -6.22 0.10 14.43
C ALA A 10 -7.48 -0.47 13.76
N ARG A 11 -8.67 -0.02 14.20
CA ARG A 11 -9.94 -0.44 13.58
C ARG A 11 -10.06 0.01 12.13
N ALA A 12 -9.64 1.24 11.82
CA ALA A 12 -9.63 1.74 10.45
C ALA A 12 -8.69 0.92 9.56
N ILE A 13 -7.49 0.57 10.04
CA ILE A 13 -6.54 -0.28 9.33
C ILE A 13 -7.17 -1.66 9.07
N GLU A 14 -7.76 -2.30 10.08
CA GLU A 14 -8.43 -3.60 9.93
C GLU A 14 -9.48 -3.57 8.80
N CYS A 15 -10.33 -2.54 8.78
CA CYS A 15 -11.32 -2.35 7.72
C CYS A 15 -10.69 -2.09 6.34
N LEU A 16 -9.60 -1.32 6.26
CA LEU A 16 -8.89 -1.06 5.00
C LEU A 16 -8.25 -2.33 4.42
N LEU A 17 -7.77 -3.23 5.28
CA LEU A 17 -7.13 -4.47 4.85
C LEU A 17 -8.14 -5.61 4.65
N ALA A 18 -9.38 -5.47 5.12
CA ALA A 18 -10.46 -6.46 4.99
C ALA A 18 -10.58 -7.13 3.61
N PRO A 19 -10.52 -6.43 2.46
CA PRO A 19 -10.67 -7.06 1.14
C PRO A 19 -9.40 -7.78 0.63
N LEU A 20 -8.27 -7.66 1.33
CA LEU A 20 -7.00 -8.27 0.91
C LEU A 20 -6.96 -9.75 1.27
N SER A 21 -6.22 -10.54 0.46
CA SER A 21 -5.90 -11.92 0.80
C SER A 21 -5.17 -12.01 2.14
N ALA A 22 -5.28 -13.15 2.82
CA ALA A 22 -4.62 -13.34 4.12
C ALA A 22 -3.11 -13.09 4.05
N GLN A 23 -2.44 -13.59 3.01
CA GLN A 23 -1.01 -13.39 2.80
C GLN A 23 -0.65 -11.91 2.60
N MET A 24 -1.43 -11.19 1.79
CA MET A 24 -1.21 -9.75 1.56
C MET A 24 -1.43 -8.96 2.85
N ARG A 25 -2.49 -9.27 3.61
CA ARG A 25 -2.78 -8.63 4.90
C ARG A 25 -1.61 -8.77 5.87
N THR A 26 -1.10 -9.99 6.05
CA THR A 26 0.06 -10.26 6.93
C THR A 26 1.27 -9.42 6.52
N ALA A 27 1.56 -9.32 5.23
CA ALA A 27 2.68 -8.50 4.74
C ALA A 27 2.46 -7.00 5.02
N VAL A 28 1.25 -6.49 4.84
CA VAL A 28 0.93 -5.08 5.13
C VAL A 28 0.99 -4.79 6.63
N GLU A 29 0.51 -5.69 7.48
CA GLU A 29 0.57 -5.55 8.94
C GLU A 29 2.02 -5.56 9.45
N ALA A 30 2.85 -6.49 8.96
CA ALA A 30 4.28 -6.53 9.27
C ALA A 30 4.99 -5.25 8.84
N TRP A 31 4.66 -4.73 7.65
CA TRP A 31 5.19 -3.47 7.15
C TRP A 31 4.83 -2.28 8.06
N LEU A 32 3.55 -2.15 8.44
CA LEU A 32 3.07 -1.06 9.30
C LEU A 32 3.70 -1.14 10.69
N ALA A 33 3.78 -2.34 11.28
CA ALA A 33 4.45 -2.57 12.56
C ALA A 33 5.93 -2.16 12.51
N ARG A 34 6.63 -2.50 11.42
CA ARG A 34 8.01 -2.09 11.21
C ARG A 34 8.15 -0.58 11.09
N LEU A 35 7.29 0.08 10.31
CA LEU A 35 7.30 1.54 10.21
C LEU A 35 7.03 2.21 11.56
N ALA A 36 6.11 1.66 12.35
CA ALA A 36 5.83 2.13 13.70
C ALA A 36 7.08 2.07 14.59
N HIS A 37 7.81 0.95 14.54
CA HIS A 37 8.99 0.74 15.37
C HIS A 37 10.21 1.55 14.90
N GLU A 38 10.57 1.48 13.61
CA GLU A 38 11.77 2.13 13.07
C GLU A 38 11.64 3.66 13.03
N ARG A 39 10.46 4.18 12.69
CA ARG A 39 10.24 5.61 12.45
C ARG A 39 9.42 6.30 13.53
N ARG A 40 9.03 5.57 14.58
CA ARG A 40 8.16 6.07 15.67
C ARG A 40 6.89 6.74 15.13
N LEU A 41 6.29 6.15 14.09
CA LEU A 41 5.11 6.74 13.46
C LEU A 41 3.91 6.75 14.41
N SER A 42 3.23 7.90 14.47
CA SER A 42 1.94 8.00 15.16
C SER A 42 0.92 7.04 14.56
N ALA A 43 -0.09 6.64 15.35
CA ALA A 43 -1.17 5.78 14.88
C ALA A 43 -1.91 6.38 13.66
N LYS A 44 -2.07 7.72 13.62
CA LYS A 44 -2.67 8.43 12.49
C LYS A 44 -1.82 8.39 11.23
N THR A 45 -0.49 8.42 11.39
CA THR A 45 0.41 8.28 10.25
C THR A 45 0.37 6.86 9.70
N GLN A 46 0.33 5.83 10.56
CA GLN A 46 0.17 4.43 10.12
C GLN A 46 -1.15 4.22 9.37
N GLU A 47 -2.26 4.76 9.89
CA GLU A 47 -3.57 4.75 9.24
C GLU A 47 -3.52 5.41 7.85
N ALA A 48 -2.79 6.52 7.71
CA ALA A 48 -2.62 7.19 6.41
C ALA A 48 -1.83 6.34 5.41
N TYR A 49 -0.73 5.70 5.84
CA TYR A 49 0.05 4.78 5.01
C TYR A 49 -0.79 3.57 4.57
N ALA A 50 -1.56 2.98 5.49
CA ALA A 50 -2.47 1.87 5.18
C ALA A 50 -3.52 2.28 4.15
N ARG A 51 -4.13 3.47 4.31
CA ARG A 51 -5.14 3.99 3.38
C ARG A 51 -4.56 4.20 1.98
N ASP A 52 -3.41 4.84 1.90
CA ASP A 52 -2.77 5.12 0.62
C ASP A 52 -2.34 3.82 -0.08
N LEU A 53 -1.83 2.83 0.67
CA LEU A 53 -1.50 1.52 0.10
C LEU A 53 -2.75 0.76 -0.37
N ALA A 54 -3.83 0.74 0.43
CA ALA A 54 -5.09 0.11 0.03
C ALA A 54 -5.66 0.70 -1.26
N LEU A 55 -5.55 2.02 -1.45
CA LEU A 55 -5.92 2.69 -2.70
C LEU A 55 -5.06 2.22 -3.88
N VAL A 56 -3.74 2.09 -3.70
CA VAL A 56 -2.84 1.57 -4.74
C VAL A 56 -3.19 0.13 -5.10
N LEU A 57 -3.36 -0.75 -4.11
CA LEU A 57 -3.71 -2.15 -4.33
C LEU A 57 -5.06 -2.30 -5.04
N ASN A 58 -6.05 -1.46 -4.71
CA ASN A 58 -7.32 -1.43 -5.42
C ASN A 58 -7.15 -0.99 -6.89
N ARG A 59 -6.29 -0.01 -7.17
CA ARG A 59 -6.03 0.41 -8.55
C ARG A 59 -5.26 -0.63 -9.35
N LEU A 60 -4.33 -1.35 -8.72
CA LEU A 60 -3.69 -2.51 -9.32
C LEU A 60 -4.69 -3.63 -9.57
N ALA A 61 -5.64 -3.85 -8.66
CA ALA A 61 -6.68 -4.85 -8.86
C ALA A 61 -7.53 -4.58 -10.11
N LEU A 62 -7.90 -3.31 -10.33
CA LEU A 62 -8.62 -2.89 -11.54
C LEU A 62 -7.79 -3.07 -12.82
N HIS A 63 -6.46 -2.93 -12.75
CA HIS A 63 -5.55 -3.14 -13.89
C HIS A 63 -5.33 -4.62 -14.19
N LEU A 64 -5.19 -5.46 -13.15
CA LEU A 64 -4.91 -6.89 -13.26
C LEU A 64 -6.19 -7.74 -13.41
N GLY A 65 -7.37 -7.16 -13.18
CA GLY A 65 -8.65 -7.88 -13.26
C GLY A 65 -9.00 -8.71 -12.01
N GLY A 66 -8.30 -8.52 -10.90
CA GLY A 66 -8.51 -9.29 -9.66
C GLY A 66 -7.66 -8.77 -8.50
N ALA A 67 -7.94 -9.23 -7.27
CA ALA A 67 -7.19 -8.80 -6.10
C ALA A 67 -5.71 -9.21 -6.20
N PRO A 68 -4.74 -8.27 -6.10
CA PRO A 68 -3.33 -8.58 -6.31
C PRO A 68 -2.79 -9.50 -5.22
N THR A 69 -2.04 -10.53 -5.64
CA THR A 69 -1.23 -11.38 -4.78
C THR A 69 0.19 -10.81 -4.65
N LEU A 70 0.99 -11.35 -3.71
CA LEU A 70 2.41 -10.98 -3.63
C LEU A 70 3.18 -11.36 -4.90
N ALA A 71 2.80 -12.48 -5.54
CA ALA A 71 3.40 -12.91 -6.80
C ALA A 71 3.08 -11.93 -7.94
N ASP A 72 1.85 -11.42 -8.01
CA ASP A 72 1.48 -10.41 -9.00
C ASP A 72 2.29 -9.12 -8.79
N LEU A 73 2.49 -8.70 -7.54
CA LEU A 73 3.33 -7.53 -7.25
C LEU A 73 4.78 -7.75 -7.68
N ALA A 74 5.33 -8.95 -7.51
CA ALA A 74 6.68 -9.29 -7.96
C ALA A 74 6.79 -9.37 -9.50
N ALA A 75 5.69 -9.69 -10.19
CA ALA A 75 5.62 -9.76 -11.65
C ALA A 75 5.31 -8.40 -12.31
N LEU A 76 4.95 -7.37 -11.54
CA LEU A 76 4.65 -6.04 -12.08
C LEU A 76 5.82 -5.50 -12.89
N THR A 77 5.50 -4.84 -14.00
CA THR A 77 6.47 -4.09 -14.80
C THR A 77 6.37 -2.59 -14.52
N PRO A 78 7.43 -1.80 -14.77
CA PRO A 78 7.34 -0.34 -14.72
C PRO A 78 6.27 0.24 -15.65
N ALA A 79 5.94 -0.46 -16.75
CA ALA A 79 4.88 -0.05 -17.66
C ALA A 79 3.49 -0.15 -17.01
N ASP A 80 3.22 -1.22 -16.24
CA ASP A 80 1.97 -1.38 -15.49
C ASP A 80 1.78 -0.26 -14.48
N VAL A 81 2.82 0.06 -13.73
CA VAL A 81 2.80 1.14 -12.73
C VAL A 81 2.54 2.49 -13.40
N ARG A 82 3.18 2.77 -14.53
CA ARG A 82 2.92 3.99 -15.32
C ARG A 82 1.50 4.03 -15.88
N ALA A 83 0.97 2.91 -16.36
CA ALA A 83 -0.40 2.82 -16.87
C ALA A 83 -1.43 3.15 -15.78
N VAL A 84 -1.26 2.57 -14.58
CA VAL A 84 -2.10 2.87 -13.42
C VAL A 84 -2.03 4.35 -13.04
N ILE A 85 -0.84 4.95 -12.99
CA ILE A 85 -0.69 6.39 -12.68
C ILE A 85 -1.33 7.26 -13.77
N ALA A 86 -1.14 6.92 -15.04
CA ALA A 86 -1.68 7.66 -16.18
C ALA A 86 -3.22 7.65 -16.15
N GLY A 87 -3.84 6.50 -15.87
CA GLY A 87 -5.30 6.40 -15.68
C GLY A 87 -5.80 7.31 -14.55
N ARG A 88 -5.08 7.37 -13.42
CA ARG A 88 -5.45 8.26 -12.30
C ARG A 88 -5.33 9.74 -12.64
N LYS A 89 -4.33 10.12 -13.45
CA LYS A 89 -4.23 11.50 -13.95
C LYS A 89 -5.41 11.84 -14.87
N ALA A 90 -5.80 10.92 -15.74
CA ALA A 90 -6.96 11.10 -16.62
C ALA A 90 -8.28 11.23 -15.82
N GLU A 91 -8.39 10.57 -14.68
CA GLU A 91 -9.50 10.72 -13.71
C GLU A 91 -9.46 12.05 -12.91
N GLY A 92 -8.50 12.95 -13.18
CA GLY A 92 -8.41 14.25 -12.51
C GLY A 92 -7.81 14.21 -11.09
N VAL A 93 -7.14 13.13 -10.71
CA VAL A 93 -6.53 13.02 -9.38
C VAL A 93 -5.38 14.01 -9.23
N ALA A 94 -5.43 14.81 -8.16
CA ALA A 94 -4.41 15.81 -7.89
C ALA A 94 -2.99 15.23 -7.80
N PRO A 95 -1.96 15.90 -8.36
CA PRO A 95 -0.58 15.41 -8.35
C PRO A 95 -0.04 15.08 -6.95
N ARG A 96 -0.37 15.90 -5.94
CA ARG A 96 0.03 15.68 -4.55
C ARG A 96 -0.50 14.36 -3.97
N THR A 97 -1.70 13.95 -4.38
CA THR A 97 -2.27 12.66 -4.00
C THR A 97 -1.48 11.52 -4.63
N LEU A 98 -1.16 11.61 -5.92
CA LEU A 98 -0.38 10.59 -6.62
C LEU A 98 1.00 10.39 -5.98
N VAL A 99 1.68 11.48 -5.62
CA VAL A 99 2.97 11.41 -4.91
C VAL A 99 2.84 10.66 -3.58
N ARG A 100 1.77 10.92 -2.82
CA ARG A 100 1.53 10.26 -1.51
C ARG A 100 1.26 8.76 -1.68
N LEU A 101 0.44 8.40 -2.66
CA LEU A 101 0.18 7.00 -3.03
C LEU A 101 1.47 6.27 -3.42
N LEU A 102 2.31 6.89 -4.26
CA LEU A 102 3.60 6.32 -4.68
C LEU A 102 4.59 6.20 -3.51
N ALA A 103 4.58 7.15 -2.57
CA ALA A 103 5.42 7.07 -1.39
C ALA A 103 5.07 5.85 -0.52
N ALA A 104 3.78 5.57 -0.32
CA ALA A 104 3.32 4.37 0.38
C ALA A 104 3.72 3.09 -0.38
N ALA A 105 3.42 3.03 -1.68
CA ALA A 105 3.72 1.88 -2.54
C ALA A 105 5.22 1.55 -2.59
N ARG A 106 6.08 2.55 -2.81
CA ARG A 106 7.55 2.39 -2.79
C ARG A 106 8.06 1.93 -1.43
N SER A 107 7.47 2.43 -0.34
CA SER A 107 7.88 2.02 1.00
C SER A 107 7.49 0.58 1.31
N PHE A 108 6.36 0.11 0.80
CA PHE A 108 5.92 -1.27 0.95
C PHE A 108 6.75 -2.22 0.06
N ALA A 109 7.02 -1.86 -1.20
CA ALA A 109 7.88 -2.62 -2.10
C ALA A 109 9.27 -2.90 -1.48
N ARG A 110 9.90 -1.87 -0.91
CA ARG A 110 11.18 -2.02 -0.18
C ARG A 110 11.07 -2.91 1.06
N HIS A 111 9.90 -3.03 1.68
CA HIS A 111 9.70 -3.97 2.77
C HIS A 111 9.62 -5.39 2.25
N LEU A 112 8.82 -5.65 1.21
CA LEU A 112 8.72 -6.97 0.58
C LEU A 112 10.07 -7.51 0.10
N GLU A 113 10.88 -6.64 -0.52
CA GLU A 113 12.25 -6.96 -0.93
C GLU A 113 13.14 -7.38 0.26
N ARG A 114 13.00 -6.70 1.40
CA ARG A 114 13.76 -7.01 2.62
C ARG A 114 13.34 -8.31 3.27
N GLU A 115 12.05 -8.63 3.27
CA GLU A 115 11.51 -9.87 3.83
C GLU A 115 11.65 -11.07 2.87
N GLY A 116 12.23 -10.88 1.68
CA GLY A 116 12.36 -11.93 0.67
C GLY A 116 11.03 -12.37 0.05
N GLN A 117 9.99 -11.53 0.15
CA GLN A 117 8.62 -11.82 -0.30
C GLN A 117 8.36 -11.46 -1.77
N GLY A 118 9.41 -11.04 -2.50
CA GLY A 118 9.37 -10.71 -3.92
C GLY A 118 10.08 -9.39 -4.22
N ALA A 119 10.78 -9.34 -5.36
CA ALA A 119 11.42 -8.12 -5.84
C ALA A 119 10.39 -7.24 -6.55
N VAL A 120 9.79 -6.28 -5.84
CA VAL A 120 8.78 -5.37 -6.41
C VAL A 120 9.46 -4.13 -6.99
N GLY A 121 10.42 -4.37 -7.89
CA GLY A 121 11.25 -3.32 -8.50
C GLY A 121 10.44 -2.33 -9.35
N ALA A 122 9.29 -2.74 -9.89
CA ALA A 122 8.45 -1.87 -10.70
C ALA A 122 7.86 -0.69 -9.91
N LEU A 123 7.47 -0.89 -8.66
CA LEU A 123 6.94 0.20 -7.83
C LEU A 123 8.02 1.20 -7.44
N THR A 124 9.28 0.78 -7.37
CA THR A 124 10.44 1.63 -7.04
C THR A 124 11.05 2.33 -8.25
N ALA A 125 10.85 1.80 -9.47
CA ALA A 125 11.44 2.31 -10.72
C ALA A 125 10.64 3.44 -11.42
N VAL A 126 9.47 3.81 -10.89
CA VAL A 126 8.64 4.95 -11.34
C VAL A 126 8.60 5.98 -10.23
#